data_AF-A0A5C8ZV21-F1
#
_entry.id   AF-A0A5C8ZV21-F1
#
_cell.length_a   1.000
_cell.length_b   1.000
_cell.length_c   1.000
_cell.angle_alpha   90.00
_cell.angle_beta   90.00
_cell.angle_gamma   90.00
#
_symmetry.space_group_name_H-M   'P 1'
#
loop_
_entity.id
_entity.type
_entity.pdbx_description
1 polymer ?
#
loop_
_entity_poly.entity_id
_entity_poly.type
_entity_poly.pdbx_seq_one_letter_code
_entity_poly.pdbx_strand_id
1 'polypeptide(L)'
;MSEFQLTHTALVGARINTFRPYGFNSREELTMCRVVPEMPASRPGSQTSLKDILTEQLPLWIHNIITDPDFPQRHRLLMPLRRFEGELRDNKHDEVISSVLRHGFRSLQMDPLDLPRSMPMRQRCAMVVHLKVWQEAYDRLCGEVVDILAANTEQLGRWCEFARHPEHAAVG
;
A
#
# COMPACT_ATOMS: atom_id res chain seq x y z
N MET A 1 -0.53 -2.43 20.29
CA MET A 1 -0.21 -1.82 18.99
C MET A 1 -0.79 -2.72 17.92
N SER A 2 -1.60 -2.20 16.99
CA SER A 2 -2.16 -3.02 15.92
C SER A 2 -1.03 -3.63 15.08
N GLU A 3 -1.19 -4.88 14.65
CA GLU A 3 -0.26 -5.51 13.71
C GLU A 3 -0.13 -4.57 12.48
N PHE A 4 1.10 -4.33 12.00
CA PHE A 4 1.39 -3.52 10.80
C PHE A 4 1.05 -2.02 10.86
N GLN A 5 1.03 -1.40 12.04
CA GLN A 5 0.73 0.03 12.18
C GLN A 5 1.64 0.93 11.33
N LEU A 6 2.96 0.68 11.28
CA LEU A 6 3.88 1.52 10.51
C LEU A 6 3.72 1.29 9.01
N THR A 7 3.53 0.04 8.59
CA THR A 7 3.28 -0.33 7.21
C THR A 7 2.00 0.34 6.68
N HIS A 8 0.91 0.28 7.45
CA HIS A 8 -0.34 0.96 7.11
C HIS A 8 -0.13 2.49 7.07
N THR A 9 0.56 3.06 8.06
CA THR A 9 0.90 4.50 8.05
C THR A 9 1.68 4.90 6.80
N ALA A 10 2.70 4.13 6.44
CA ALA A 10 3.64 4.45 5.37
C ALA A 10 3.07 4.24 3.97
N LEU A 11 2.25 3.20 3.77
CA LEU A 11 1.75 2.83 2.45
C LEU A 11 0.29 3.23 2.20
N VAL A 12 -0.49 3.45 3.26
CA VAL A 12 -1.89 3.89 3.17
C VAL A 12 -1.99 5.36 3.54
N GLY A 13 -1.58 5.72 4.76
CA GLY A 13 -1.68 7.10 5.25
C GLY A 13 -0.91 8.10 4.39
N ALA A 14 0.34 7.77 4.03
CA ALA A 14 1.18 8.67 3.22
C ALA A 14 0.81 8.64 1.72
N ARG A 15 -0.10 7.75 1.31
CA ARG A 15 -0.60 7.62 -0.06
C ARG A 15 -2.12 7.75 -0.11
N ILE A 16 -2.68 8.58 0.78
CA ILE A 16 -4.13 8.70 0.94
C ILE A 16 -4.85 9.12 -0.36
N ASN A 17 -4.15 9.80 -1.28
CA ASN A 17 -4.73 10.20 -2.57
C ASN A 17 -5.18 8.99 -3.41
N THR A 18 -4.55 7.82 -3.25
CA THR A 18 -4.95 6.58 -3.92
C THR A 18 -6.36 6.12 -3.50
N PHE A 19 -6.82 6.54 -2.31
CA PHE A 19 -8.11 6.14 -1.74
C PHE A 19 -9.25 7.14 -2.00
N ARG A 20 -8.93 8.36 -2.44
CA ARG A 20 -9.93 9.40 -2.74
C ARG A 20 -10.95 8.99 -3.81
N PRO A 21 -10.58 8.30 -4.91
CA PRO A 21 -11.56 7.80 -5.88
C PRO A 21 -12.58 6.83 -5.27
N TYR A 22 -12.25 6.22 -4.14
CA TYR A 22 -13.11 5.29 -3.39
C TYR A 22 -13.88 5.98 -2.26
N GLY A 23 -13.78 7.31 -2.13
CA GLY A 23 -14.54 8.10 -1.16
C GLY A 23 -13.82 8.37 0.17
N PHE A 24 -12.55 7.97 0.33
CA PHE A 24 -11.81 8.14 1.59
C PHE A 24 -10.78 9.27 1.51
N ASN A 25 -10.79 10.14 2.50
CA ASN A 25 -9.91 11.32 2.58
C ASN A 25 -8.90 11.24 3.72
N SER A 26 -9.08 10.31 4.65
CA SER A 26 -8.19 10.11 5.80
C SER A 26 -8.04 8.63 6.14
N ARG A 27 -6.95 8.30 6.84
CA ARG A 27 -6.69 6.94 7.33
C ARG A 27 -7.73 6.49 8.34
N GLU A 28 -8.27 7.43 9.12
CA GLU A 28 -9.31 7.18 10.13
C GLU A 28 -10.59 6.64 9.48
N GLU A 29 -10.99 7.18 8.32
CA GLU A 29 -12.16 6.73 7.56
C GLU A 29 -12.02 5.30 7.03
N LEU A 30 -10.79 4.80 6.89
CA LEU A 30 -10.49 3.44 6.42
C LEU A 30 -10.61 2.38 7.54
N THR A 31 -10.89 2.78 8.77
CA THR A 31 -10.97 1.87 9.91
C THR A 31 -12.12 0.89 9.74
N MET A 32 -11.82 -0.42 9.76
CA MET A 32 -12.80 -1.50 9.57
C MET A 32 -13.57 -1.44 8.24
N CYS A 33 -13.02 -0.77 7.23
CA CYS A 33 -13.60 -0.71 5.89
C CYS A 33 -12.75 -1.52 4.92
N ARG A 34 -13.38 -2.23 3.99
CA ARG A 34 -12.69 -2.77 2.80
C ARG A 34 -12.64 -1.68 1.73
N VAL A 35 -11.58 -1.64 0.95
CA VAL A 35 -11.47 -0.77 -0.23
C VAL A 35 -11.24 -1.63 -1.45
N VAL A 36 -12.29 -1.91 -2.21
CA VAL A 36 -12.21 -2.91 -3.28
C VAL A 36 -11.68 -2.28 -4.56
N PRO A 37 -10.45 -2.61 -5.01
CA PRO A 37 -9.94 -2.10 -6.27
C PRO A 37 -10.69 -2.71 -7.46
N GLU A 38 -10.53 -2.08 -8.63
CA GLU A 38 -10.85 -2.74 -9.89
C GLU A 38 -9.87 -3.87 -10.16
N MET A 39 -10.41 -5.08 -10.35
CA MET A 39 -9.59 -6.23 -10.72
C MET A 39 -8.91 -5.96 -12.07
N PRO A 40 -7.60 -6.20 -12.18
CA PRO A 40 -6.91 -6.08 -13.45
C PRO A 40 -7.49 -7.11 -14.43
N ALA A 41 -8.22 -6.65 -15.44
CA ALA A 41 -8.60 -7.49 -16.55
C ALA A 41 -7.44 -7.51 -17.56
N SER A 42 -6.87 -8.68 -17.84
CA SER A 42 -5.92 -8.85 -18.94
C SER A 42 -6.63 -8.49 -20.25
N ARG A 43 -6.42 -7.27 -20.76
CA ARG A 43 -6.92 -6.88 -22.08
C ARG A 43 -5.97 -7.46 -23.14
N PRO A 44 -6.48 -8.22 -24.12
CA PRO A 44 -5.67 -8.66 -25.25
C PRO A 44 -5.05 -7.44 -25.94
N GLY A 45 -3.72 -7.38 -26.03
CA GLY A 45 -2.99 -6.29 -26.69
C GLY A 45 -2.52 -5.13 -25.79
N SER A 46 -2.79 -5.17 -24.47
CA SER A 46 -2.17 -4.22 -23.53
C SER A 46 -0.71 -4.59 -23.28
N GLN A 47 0.21 -3.63 -23.36
CA GLN A 47 1.61 -3.82 -23.00
C GLN A 47 1.84 -3.83 -21.48
N THR A 48 0.88 -3.32 -20.70
CA THR A 48 0.97 -3.29 -19.24
C THR A 48 0.77 -4.68 -18.67
N SER A 49 1.75 -5.17 -17.90
CA SER A 49 1.64 -6.48 -17.27
C SER A 49 0.68 -6.43 -16.08
N LEU A 50 0.08 -7.58 -15.74
CA LEU A 50 -0.72 -7.72 -14.52
C LEU A 50 0.04 -7.25 -13.27
N LYS A 51 1.34 -7.53 -13.19
CA LYS A 51 2.18 -7.12 -12.05
C LYS A 51 2.31 -5.60 -11.95
N ASP A 52 2.38 -4.90 -13.08
CA ASP A 52 2.44 -3.44 -13.08
C ASP A 52 1.15 -2.84 -12.52
N ILE A 53 -0.01 -3.35 -12.96
CA ILE A 53 -1.32 -2.90 -12.45
C ILE A 53 -1.44 -3.19 -10.94
N LEU A 54 -1.04 -4.38 -10.49
CA LEU A 54 -1.06 -4.74 -9.07
C LEU A 54 -0.10 -3.85 -8.25
N THR A 55 1.04 -3.47 -8.82
CA THR A 55 2.02 -2.57 -8.20
C THR A 55 1.45 -1.16 -8.04
N GLU A 56 0.78 -0.62 -9.06
CA GLU A 56 0.12 0.69 -8.99
C GLU A 56 -0.99 0.71 -7.93
N GLN A 57 -1.73 -0.40 -7.79
CA GLN A 57 -2.80 -0.56 -6.82
C GLN A 57 -2.31 -1.01 -5.43
N LEU A 58 -1.00 -1.18 -5.22
CA LEU A 58 -0.44 -1.80 -4.01
C LEU A 58 -0.97 -1.19 -2.70
N PRO A 59 -1.13 0.14 -2.53
CA PRO A 59 -1.72 0.70 -1.32
C PRO A 59 -3.09 0.11 -0.96
N LEU A 60 -3.95 -0.10 -1.96
CA LEU A 60 -5.29 -0.67 -1.80
C LEU A 60 -5.20 -2.13 -1.33
N TRP A 61 -4.31 -2.91 -1.96
CA TRP A 61 -4.09 -4.30 -1.59
C TRP A 61 -3.55 -4.43 -0.17
N ILE A 62 -2.51 -3.65 0.19
CA ILE A 62 -1.91 -3.64 1.52
C ILE A 62 -2.94 -3.28 2.59
N HIS A 63 -3.77 -2.28 2.32
CA HIS A 63 -4.86 -1.90 3.21
C HIS A 63 -5.78 -3.11 3.51
N ASN A 64 -6.30 -3.77 2.48
CA ASN A 64 -7.22 -4.90 2.67
C ASN A 64 -6.54 -6.11 3.32
N ILE A 65 -5.29 -6.42 3.00
CA ILE A 65 -4.55 -7.53 3.64
C ILE A 65 -4.44 -7.29 5.15
N ILE A 66 -4.21 -6.05 5.58
CA ILE A 66 -4.09 -5.68 6.98
C ILE A 66 -5.45 -5.72 7.67
N THR A 67 -6.47 -5.10 7.05
CA THR A 67 -7.80 -4.89 7.66
C THR A 67 -8.67 -6.14 7.66
N ASP A 68 -8.65 -6.95 6.60
CA ASP A 68 -9.55 -8.08 6.41
C ASP A 68 -8.87 -9.42 6.76
N PRO A 69 -9.24 -10.08 7.88
CA PRO A 69 -8.68 -11.38 8.26
C PRO A 69 -8.91 -12.48 7.22
N ASP A 70 -10.00 -12.38 6.46
CA ASP A 70 -10.41 -13.36 5.46
C ASP A 70 -9.84 -13.08 4.07
N PHE A 71 -8.92 -12.11 3.95
CA PHE A 71 -8.29 -11.78 2.68
C PHE A 71 -7.58 -13.01 2.05
N PRO A 72 -7.71 -13.25 0.73
CA PRO A 72 -7.10 -14.41 0.08
C PRO A 72 -5.60 -14.52 0.32
N GLN A 73 -5.15 -15.72 0.67
CA GLN A 73 -3.72 -16.01 0.92
C GLN A 73 -3.07 -15.10 1.99
N ARG A 74 -3.86 -14.46 2.88
CA ARG A 74 -3.36 -13.53 3.89
C ARG A 74 -2.16 -14.09 4.65
N HIS A 75 -2.24 -15.34 5.11
CA HIS A 75 -1.16 -16.01 5.83
C HIS A 75 0.21 -15.97 5.12
N ARG A 76 0.24 -16.01 3.78
CA ARG A 76 1.47 -15.89 2.97
C ARG A 76 1.92 -14.44 2.82
N LEU A 77 0.97 -13.50 2.78
CA LEU A 77 1.20 -12.06 2.64
C LEU A 77 1.68 -11.42 3.96
N LEU A 78 1.41 -12.04 5.11
CA LEU A 78 1.84 -11.51 6.41
C LEU A 78 3.36 -11.43 6.56
N MET A 79 4.13 -12.38 6.00
CA MET A 79 5.58 -12.37 6.19
C MET A 79 6.28 -11.22 5.45
N PRO A 80 6.00 -10.94 4.16
CA PRO A 80 6.48 -9.73 3.50
C PRO A 80 6.14 -8.45 4.29
N LEU A 81 4.90 -8.32 4.77
CA LEU A 81 4.47 -7.19 5.59
C LEU A 81 5.25 -7.09 6.90
N ARG A 82 5.53 -8.20 7.58
CA ARG A 82 6.28 -8.22 8.85
C ARG A 82 7.73 -7.79 8.64
N ARG A 83 8.35 -8.22 7.53
CA ARG A 83 9.71 -7.77 7.19
C ARG A 83 9.73 -6.28 6.93
N PHE A 84 8.81 -5.77 6.10
CA PHE A 84 8.74 -4.34 5.82
C PHE A 84 8.46 -3.52 7.08
N GLU A 85 7.53 -3.95 7.93
CA GLU A 85 7.27 -3.34 9.25
C GLU A 85 8.55 -3.30 10.11
N GLY A 86 9.35 -4.38 10.10
CA GLY A 86 10.65 -4.44 10.77
C GLY A 86 11.64 -3.42 10.23
N GLU A 87 11.80 -3.35 8.91
CA GLU A 87 12.67 -2.36 8.25
C GLU A 87 12.30 -0.92 8.62
N LEU A 88 11.00 -0.60 8.68
CA LEU A 88 10.51 0.71 9.12
C LEU A 88 10.84 1.01 10.60
N ARG A 89 10.83 -0.01 11.46
CA ARG A 89 11.19 0.14 12.89
C ARG A 89 12.69 0.36 13.06
N ASP A 90 13.48 -0.45 12.39
CA ASP A 90 14.94 -0.45 12.50
C ASP A 90 15.54 0.84 11.93
N ASN A 91 14.90 1.38 10.89
CA ASN A 91 15.33 2.59 10.20
C ASN A 91 14.44 3.81 10.50
N LYS A 92 13.76 3.86 11.66
CA LYS A 92 12.86 4.99 12.02
C LYS A 92 13.52 6.37 12.04
N HIS A 93 14.85 6.41 12.13
CA HIS A 93 15.67 7.62 12.14
C HIS A 93 16.17 8.03 10.75
N ASP A 94 15.96 7.18 9.74
CA ASP A 94 16.20 7.55 8.35
C ASP A 94 15.29 8.72 7.95
N GLU A 95 15.83 9.68 7.19
CA GLU A 95 15.15 10.92 6.86
C GLU A 95 13.88 10.67 6.03
N VAL A 96 13.98 9.76 5.06
CA VAL A 96 12.86 9.43 4.16
C VAL A 96 11.78 8.68 4.93
N ILE A 97 12.15 7.64 5.69
CA ILE A 97 11.20 6.86 6.49
C ILE A 97 10.49 7.76 7.52
N SER A 98 11.24 8.59 8.25
CA SER A 98 10.66 9.51 9.24
C SER A 98 9.70 10.51 8.57
N SER A 99 10.06 11.03 7.40
CA SER A 99 9.22 11.93 6.62
C SER A 99 7.92 11.26 6.17
N VAL A 100 8.01 10.07 5.58
CA VAL A 100 6.85 9.29 5.11
C VAL A 100 5.92 8.96 6.28
N LEU A 101 6.44 8.45 7.39
CA LEU A 101 5.62 8.13 8.56
C LEU A 101 4.93 9.37 9.12
N ARG A 102 5.63 10.50 9.22
CA ARG A 102 5.05 11.77 9.71
C ARG A 102 3.89 12.26 8.85
N HIS A 103 4.04 12.18 7.52
CA HIS A 103 2.97 12.53 6.59
C HIS A 103 1.83 11.53 6.69
N GLY A 104 2.14 10.24 6.79
CA GLY A 104 1.15 9.19 6.88
C GLY A 104 0.29 9.25 8.15
N PHE A 105 0.87 9.62 9.29
CA PHE A 105 0.10 9.85 10.53
C PHE A 105 -0.87 11.03 10.42
N ARG A 106 -0.64 11.96 9.49
CA ARG A 106 -1.49 13.13 9.24
C ARG A 106 -2.40 12.94 8.03
N SER A 107 -2.40 11.75 7.41
CA SER A 107 -3.09 11.51 6.13
C SER A 107 -2.71 12.54 5.06
N LEU A 108 -1.41 12.84 4.95
CA LEU A 108 -0.87 13.75 3.94
C LEU A 108 -0.07 12.96 2.91
N GLN A 109 -0.21 13.34 1.64
CA GLN A 109 0.52 12.70 0.55
C GLN A 109 2.03 12.91 0.69
N MET A 110 2.78 11.81 0.67
CA MET A 110 4.23 11.76 0.56
C MET A 110 4.62 10.41 -0.05
N ASP A 111 4.83 10.39 -1.36
CA ASP A 111 5.49 9.27 -2.02
C ASP A 111 6.96 9.64 -2.28
N PRO A 112 7.93 8.99 -1.62
CA PRO A 112 9.33 9.32 -1.81
C PRO A 112 9.86 8.91 -3.19
N LEU A 113 9.12 8.05 -3.93
CA LEU A 113 9.43 7.68 -5.31
C LEU A 113 8.77 8.62 -6.34
N ASP A 114 7.78 9.42 -5.93
CA ASP A 114 7.10 10.41 -6.77
C ASP A 114 6.95 11.75 -6.00
N LEU A 115 8.10 12.39 -5.76
CA LEU A 115 8.15 13.63 -4.98
C LEU A 115 7.37 14.76 -5.69
N PRO A 116 6.52 15.51 -4.97
CA PRO A 116 5.70 16.54 -5.57
C PRO A 116 6.56 17.65 -6.18
N ARG A 117 6.15 18.15 -7.36
CA ARG A 117 6.86 19.21 -8.08
C ARG A 117 6.94 20.52 -7.27
N SER A 118 6.00 20.74 -6.36
CA SER A 118 5.96 21.89 -5.45
C SER A 118 6.97 21.81 -4.31
N MET A 119 7.62 20.66 -4.08
CA MET A 119 8.62 20.51 -3.02
C MET A 119 9.88 21.34 -3.34
N PRO A 120 10.39 22.15 -2.40
CA PRO A 120 11.61 22.92 -2.59
C PRO A 120 12.79 22.04 -3.02
N MET A 121 13.61 22.52 -3.97
CA MET A 121 14.71 21.74 -4.56
C MET A 121 15.66 21.17 -3.50
N ARG A 122 16.04 21.98 -2.50
CA ARG A 122 16.92 21.52 -1.41
C ARG A 122 16.35 20.32 -0.67
N GLN A 123 15.05 20.34 -0.40
CA GLN A 123 14.36 19.23 0.27
C GLN A 123 14.27 18.01 -0.65
N ARG A 124 14.00 18.19 -1.95
CA ARG A 124 14.04 17.10 -2.93
C ARG A 124 15.40 16.43 -3.00
N CYS A 125 16.49 17.21 -3.02
CA CYS A 125 17.85 16.66 -3.01
C CYS A 125 18.11 15.84 -1.75
N ALA A 126 17.72 16.32 -0.57
CA ALA A 126 17.87 15.58 0.68
C ALA A 126 17.11 14.24 0.63
N MET A 127 15.85 14.25 0.18
CA MET A 127 15.06 13.02 0.01
C MET A 127 15.75 12.01 -0.92
N VAL A 128 16.27 12.46 -2.06
CA VAL A 128 16.95 11.58 -3.04
C VAL A 128 18.24 10.99 -2.46
N VAL A 129 19.00 11.76 -1.68
CA VAL A 129 20.25 11.28 -1.05
C VAL A 129 19.98 10.15 -0.06
N HIS A 130 18.86 10.21 0.66
CA HIS A 130 18.49 9.23 1.69
C HIS A 130 17.48 8.16 1.20
N LEU A 131 17.14 8.16 -0.10
CA LEU A 131 16.06 7.32 -0.64
C LEU A 131 16.34 5.81 -0.58
N LYS A 132 17.61 5.42 -0.61
CA LYS A 132 18.02 4.03 -0.86
C LYS A 132 17.39 3.02 0.11
N VAL A 133 17.39 3.32 1.40
CA VAL A 133 16.86 2.41 2.43
C VAL A 133 15.36 2.17 2.23
N TRP A 134 14.61 3.24 1.98
CA TRP A 134 13.19 3.13 1.65
C TRP A 134 12.96 2.32 0.37
N GLN A 135 13.69 2.66 -0.70
CA GLN A 135 13.51 2.03 -2.00
C GLN A 135 13.78 0.52 -1.95
N GLU A 136 14.87 0.09 -1.33
CA GLU A 136 15.21 -1.33 -1.21
C GLU A 136 14.16 -2.11 -0.40
N ALA A 137 13.66 -1.53 0.70
CA ALA A 137 12.61 -2.15 1.51
C ALA A 137 11.28 -2.22 0.74
N TYR A 138 10.92 -1.13 0.04
CA TYR A 138 9.69 -1.04 -0.74
C TYR A 138 9.70 -1.99 -1.95
N ASP A 139 10.79 -2.04 -2.70
CA ASP A 139 10.94 -2.90 -3.88
C ASP A 139 10.85 -4.39 -3.48
N ARG A 140 11.47 -4.77 -2.36
CA ARG A 140 11.37 -6.13 -1.82
C ARG A 140 9.94 -6.48 -1.42
N LEU A 141 9.26 -5.59 -0.69
CA LEU A 141 7.85 -5.79 -0.33
C LEU A 141 6.99 -5.93 -1.59
N CYS A 142 7.16 -5.00 -2.54
CA CYS A 142 6.40 -4.94 -3.77
C CYS A 142 6.55 -6.25 -4.56
N GLY A 143 7.78 -6.69 -4.80
CA GLY A 143 8.05 -7.95 -5.51
C GLY A 143 7.36 -9.15 -4.85
N GLU A 144 7.55 -9.34 -3.54
CA GLU A 144 6.97 -10.49 -2.83
C GLU A 144 5.44 -10.46 -2.78
N VAL A 145 4.84 -9.31 -2.48
CA VAL A 145 3.38 -9.17 -2.39
C VAL A 145 2.75 -9.32 -3.77
N VAL A 146 3.27 -8.63 -4.78
CA VAL A 146 2.72 -8.67 -6.14
C VAL A 146 2.84 -10.07 -6.74
N ASP A 147 3.93 -10.79 -6.47
CA ASP A 147 4.08 -12.18 -6.90
C ASP A 147 3.00 -13.08 -6.30
N ILE A 148 2.70 -12.94 -5.01
CA ILE A 148 1.63 -13.71 -4.35
C ILE A 148 0.27 -13.31 -4.92
N LEU A 149 -0.01 -12.02 -5.10
CA LEU A 149 -1.28 -11.55 -5.66
C LEU A 149 -1.48 -12.04 -7.09
N ALA A 150 -0.47 -11.90 -7.95
CA ALA A 150 -0.51 -12.34 -9.34
C ALA A 150 -0.68 -13.85 -9.48
N ALA A 151 -0.11 -14.65 -8.56
CA ALA A 151 -0.29 -16.09 -8.54
C ALA A 151 -1.70 -16.54 -8.08
N ASN A 152 -2.51 -15.63 -7.52
CA ASN A 152 -3.81 -15.95 -6.92
C ASN A 152 -4.94 -15.05 -7.45
N THR A 153 -4.84 -14.57 -8.69
CA THR A 153 -5.80 -13.64 -9.30
C THR A 153 -7.25 -14.12 -9.29
N GLU A 154 -7.49 -15.42 -9.45
CA GLU A 154 -8.85 -15.97 -9.40
C GLU A 154 -9.48 -15.80 -8.01
N GLN A 155 -8.74 -16.09 -6.94
CA GLN A 155 -9.22 -15.90 -5.56
C GLN A 155 -9.41 -14.41 -5.25
N LEU A 156 -8.52 -13.55 -5.76
CA LEU A 156 -8.68 -12.10 -5.65
C LEU A 156 -9.93 -11.61 -6.37
N GLY A 157 -10.24 -12.15 -7.55
CA GLY A 157 -11.45 -11.83 -8.30
C GLY A 157 -12.70 -12.12 -7.49
N ARG A 158 -12.80 -13.34 -6.94
CA ARG A 158 -13.93 -13.74 -6.08
C ARG A 158 -14.03 -12.89 -4.81
N TRP A 159 -12.91 -12.56 -4.18
CA TRP A 159 -12.90 -11.67 -3.02
C TRP A 159 -13.37 -10.26 -3.38
N CYS A 160 -12.95 -9.71 -4.52
CA CYS A 160 -13.41 -8.42 -5.01
C CYS A 160 -14.92 -8.42 -5.31
N GLU A 161 -15.45 -9.48 -5.90
CA GLU A 161 -16.89 -9.65 -6.11
C GLU A 161 -17.65 -9.66 -4.78
N PHE A 162 -17.21 -10.49 -3.83
CA PHE A 162 -17.79 -10.57 -2.49
C PHE A 162 -17.74 -9.22 -1.75
N ALA A 163 -16.58 -8.58 -1.69
CA ALA A 163 -16.37 -7.37 -0.91
C ALA A 163 -17.06 -6.12 -1.49
N ARG A 164 -17.48 -6.14 -2.77
CA ARG A 164 -18.25 -5.04 -3.40
C ARG A 164 -19.68 -4.95 -2.90
N HIS A 165 -20.23 -6.02 -2.33
CA HIS A 165 -21.56 -5.98 -1.76
C HIS A 165 -21.59 -5.04 -0.55
N PRO A 166 -22.55 -4.10 -0.46
CA PRO A 166 -22.62 -3.13 0.63
C PRO A 166 -22.66 -3.77 2.03
N GLU A 167 -23.28 -4.95 2.13
CA GLU A 167 -23.35 -5.76 3.36
C GLU A 167 -22.00 -6.34 3.81
N HIS A 168 -21.00 -6.30 2.93
CA HIS A 168 -19.63 -6.79 3.16
C HIS A 168 -18.60 -5.66 3.06
N ALA A 169 -19.03 -4.39 2.95
CA ALA A 169 -18.13 -3.26 2.88
C ALA A 169 -17.38 -3.02 4.21
N ALA A 170 -18.04 -3.31 5.33
CA ALA A 170 -17.43 -3.27 6.66
C ALA A 170 -16.77 -4.62 7.01
N VAL A 171 -15.69 -4.55 7.77
CA VAL A 171 -15.02 -5.71 8.38
C VAL A 171 -15.57 -5.83 9.81
N GLY A 172 -16.27 -6.94 10.07
CA GLY A 172 -16.83 -7.30 11.37
C GLY A 172 -16.01 -8.35 12.08
#